data_AF-A0A1S3GCK6-F1
#
_entry.id   AF-A0A1S3GCK6-F1
#
_cell.length_a   1.000
_cell.length_b   1.000
_cell.length_c   1.000
_cell.angle_alpha   90.00
_cell.angle_beta   90.00
_cell.angle_gamma   90.00
#
_symmetry.space_group_name_H-M   'P 1'
#
loop_
_entity.id
_entity.type
_entity.pdbx_description
1 polymer ?
#
loop_
_entity_poly.entity_id
_entity_poly.type
_entity_poly.pdbx_seq_one_letter_code
_entity_poly.pdbx_strand_id
1 'polypeptide(L)'
;MLEAPGPSDGLDHGSAGASGASYSGQMLQVRPGLYLGGAAAVAEPARLREAGITALLTVDSEPRFPAGAGFEGLRSLFVPALDQPETDLLSHLDRCVAFIGQALAEGRGVLVHCHAGVSRSVAVVTAFMMKTDQLSFEKAYENLQTIKPEARMNEGFEQQLKLYHVMGNEVDTSSAIYKQYRLQKVTEKYPELQNLPQELFAVDPTTISQGLKDEILYKCRKCRRSLFRSSSILDHNEGSGPIAFAHKRTPSFMLTTGTQSQCTSYFIEPVQWMESTLLGVIDGQLLCPKCSAKLGSFNWYGEQCSCGRWITPAFQIHKNRVDEMKTLPVLGSQTRKV
;
A
#
# COMPACT_ATOMS: atom_id res chain seq x y z
N MET A 1 -33.55 46.53 57.79
CA MET A 1 -33.55 47.98 58.03
C MET A 1 -32.11 48.43 57.91
N LEU A 2 -31.63 49.29 57.01
CA LEU A 2 -32.14 50.21 55.99
C LEU A 2 -31.03 50.27 54.91
N GLU A 3 -31.33 50.02 53.63
CA GLU A 3 -31.41 51.01 52.54
C GLU A 3 -30.13 51.84 52.21
N ALA A 4 -29.58 51.51 51.02
CA ALA A 4 -28.97 52.31 49.93
C ALA A 4 -27.97 53.47 50.20
N PRO A 5 -27.05 53.67 49.23
CA PRO A 5 -27.24 54.81 48.32
C PRO A 5 -27.04 54.47 46.83
N GLY A 6 -27.65 55.33 46.00
CA GLY A 6 -27.84 55.21 44.55
C GLY A 6 -26.63 55.55 43.64
N PRO A 7 -26.89 55.71 42.33
CA PRO A 7 -25.96 55.32 41.27
C PRO A 7 -25.15 56.50 40.69
N SER A 8 -24.01 56.19 40.07
CA SER A 8 -23.25 57.10 39.21
C SER A 8 -22.86 56.41 37.91
N ASP A 9 -23.19 57.08 36.81
CA ASP A 9 -22.98 56.70 35.41
C ASP A 9 -21.53 56.33 35.07
N GLY A 10 -21.41 55.38 34.15
CA GLY A 10 -20.16 55.03 33.49
C GLY A 10 -20.44 54.26 32.20
N LEU A 11 -20.54 54.98 31.09
CA LEU A 11 -20.47 54.46 29.73
C LEU A 11 -19.10 53.79 29.53
N ASP A 12 -19.06 52.55 29.03
CA ASP A 12 -17.92 52.10 28.25
C ASP A 12 -18.31 51.14 27.12
N HIS A 13 -17.59 51.31 26.03
CA HIS A 13 -17.85 50.91 24.68
C HIS A 13 -17.83 49.39 24.46
N GLY A 14 -18.71 48.96 23.54
CA GLY A 14 -18.68 47.63 22.97
C GLY A 14 -17.36 47.32 22.28
N SER A 15 -16.66 46.32 22.79
CA SER A 15 -15.64 45.57 22.06
C SER A 15 -16.31 44.34 21.47
N ALA A 16 -16.55 44.35 20.16
CA ALA A 16 -16.93 43.20 19.36
C ALA A 16 -15.83 42.13 19.46
N GLY A 17 -16.00 41.18 20.38
CA GLY A 17 -15.22 39.96 20.41
C GLY A 17 -15.57 39.12 19.20
N ALA A 18 -14.67 39.11 18.21
CA ALA A 18 -14.69 38.16 17.11
C ALA A 18 -14.84 36.74 17.67
N SER A 19 -15.99 36.15 17.41
CA SER A 19 -16.28 34.75 17.71
C SER A 19 -15.31 33.88 16.92
N GLY A 20 -14.41 33.20 17.63
CA GLY A 20 -13.63 32.09 17.11
C GLY A 20 -14.57 30.98 16.69
N ALA A 21 -15.08 31.06 15.46
CA ALA A 21 -15.83 29.97 14.86
C ALA A 21 -14.88 28.79 14.70
N SER A 22 -15.18 27.71 15.42
CA SER A 22 -14.49 26.42 15.24
C SER A 22 -14.66 25.99 13.78
N TYR A 23 -13.59 26.06 12.99
CA TYR A 23 -13.53 25.58 11.60
C TYR A 23 -13.67 24.04 11.48
N SER A 24 -13.93 23.34 12.58
CA SER A 24 -14.10 21.89 12.68
C SER A 24 -15.34 21.42 11.92
N GLY A 25 -15.21 21.21 10.61
CA GLY A 25 -16.25 20.60 9.78
C GLY A 25 -16.36 21.12 8.35
N GLN A 26 -15.73 22.25 8.03
CA GLN A 26 -15.87 22.83 6.69
C GLN A 26 -15.02 22.11 5.65
N MET A 27 -15.55 22.04 4.43
CA MET A 27 -14.81 21.66 3.24
C MET A 27 -13.76 22.74 2.91
N LEU A 28 -12.53 22.32 2.65
CA LEU A 28 -11.39 23.19 2.42
C LEU A 28 -10.84 22.97 1.01
N GLN A 29 -10.57 24.06 0.28
CA GLN A 29 -9.96 23.98 -1.04
C GLN A 29 -8.45 23.80 -0.91
N VAL A 30 -7.92 22.69 -1.44
CA VAL A 30 -6.49 22.36 -1.40
C VAL A 30 -5.77 22.95 -2.62
N ARG A 31 -6.42 22.90 -3.79
CA ARG A 31 -5.99 23.54 -5.03
C ARG A 31 -7.23 23.82 -5.90
N PRO A 32 -7.14 24.62 -6.98
CA PRO A 32 -8.29 24.89 -7.84
C PRO A 32 -9.04 23.60 -8.23
N GLY A 33 -10.33 23.54 -7.92
CA GLY A 33 -11.20 22.38 -8.16
C GLY A 33 -11.06 21.19 -7.19
N LEU A 34 -10.05 21.11 -6.32
CA LEU A 34 -9.87 20.00 -5.38
C LEU A 34 -10.14 20.45 -3.93
N TYR A 35 -11.05 19.73 -3.28
CA TYR A 35 -11.50 19.99 -1.93
C TYR A 35 -11.32 18.78 -1.01
N LEU A 36 -11.07 19.06 0.27
CA LEU A 36 -10.91 18.08 1.34
C LEU A 36 -11.93 18.37 2.45
N GLY A 37 -12.60 17.35 2.96
CA GLY A 37 -13.56 17.52 4.06
C GLY A 37 -13.78 16.30 4.95
N GLY A 38 -14.59 16.50 6.00
CA GLY A 38 -15.16 15.44 6.82
C GLY A 38 -16.62 15.14 6.45
N ALA A 39 -17.34 14.42 7.31
CA ALA A 39 -18.74 14.06 7.10
C ALA A 39 -19.67 15.29 7.03
N ALA A 40 -19.34 16.38 7.74
CA ALA A 40 -20.10 17.62 7.67
C ALA A 40 -20.07 18.25 6.25
N ALA A 41 -18.96 18.12 5.53
CA ALA A 41 -18.82 18.66 4.17
C ALA A 41 -19.84 18.06 3.18
N VAL A 42 -20.18 16.78 3.34
CA VAL A 42 -21.18 16.12 2.48
C VAL A 42 -22.62 16.29 2.97
N ALA A 43 -22.80 16.75 4.21
CA ALA A 43 -24.13 17.04 4.77
C ALA A 43 -24.71 18.38 4.30
N GLU A 44 -23.95 19.18 3.52
CA GLU A 44 -24.35 20.50 3.03
C GLU A 44 -24.44 20.55 1.48
N PRO A 45 -25.49 19.95 0.86
CA PRO A 45 -25.80 19.97 -0.57
C PRO A 45 -25.59 21.31 -1.31
N ALA A 46 -25.97 22.43 -0.69
CA ALA A 46 -25.86 23.75 -1.28
C ALA A 46 -24.41 24.17 -1.52
N ARG A 47 -23.52 23.94 -0.55
CA ARG A 47 -22.09 24.30 -0.64
C ARG A 47 -21.36 23.45 -1.67
N LEU A 48 -21.75 22.19 -1.84
CA LEU A 48 -21.20 21.35 -2.90
C LEU A 48 -21.54 21.92 -4.29
N ARG A 49 -22.78 22.37 -4.49
CA ARG A 49 -23.22 22.99 -5.75
C ARG A 49 -22.53 24.33 -6.00
N GLU A 50 -22.43 25.20 -4.98
CA GLU A 50 -21.73 26.48 -5.07
C GLU A 50 -20.25 26.32 -5.42
N ALA A 51 -19.60 25.28 -4.90
CA ALA A 51 -18.21 24.94 -5.21
C ALA A 51 -18.05 24.17 -6.54
N GLY A 52 -19.13 23.93 -7.30
CA GLY A 52 -19.08 23.20 -8.57
C GLY A 52 -18.67 21.73 -8.44
N ILE A 53 -18.89 21.11 -7.27
CA ILE A 53 -18.49 19.74 -7.00
C ILE A 53 -19.45 18.76 -7.67
N THR A 54 -18.89 17.98 -8.61
CA THR A 54 -19.60 16.93 -9.33
C THR A 54 -18.83 15.61 -9.35
N ALA A 55 -17.76 15.51 -8.55
CA ALA A 55 -17.05 14.28 -8.27
C ALA A 55 -16.80 14.12 -6.76
N LEU A 56 -17.18 12.98 -6.19
CA LEU A 56 -17.05 12.68 -4.76
C LEU A 56 -16.22 11.41 -4.54
N LEU A 57 -15.11 11.54 -3.82
CA LEU A 57 -14.29 10.42 -3.35
C LEU A 57 -14.49 10.23 -1.84
N THR A 58 -15.17 9.16 -1.47
CA THR A 58 -15.44 8.80 -0.07
C THR A 58 -14.46 7.72 0.39
N VAL A 59 -13.66 8.02 1.42
CA VAL A 59 -12.74 7.08 2.08
C VAL A 59 -13.21 6.88 3.51
N ASP A 60 -14.13 5.93 3.73
CA ASP A 60 -14.78 5.74 5.03
C ASP A 60 -15.20 4.28 5.26
N SER A 61 -15.68 3.95 6.44
CA SER A 61 -16.16 2.60 6.77
C SER A 61 -17.45 2.24 6.02
N GLU A 62 -18.27 3.24 5.72
CA GLU A 62 -19.56 3.10 5.07
C GLU A 62 -19.75 4.16 3.99
N PRO A 63 -20.48 3.85 2.91
CA PRO A 63 -20.83 4.84 1.90
C PRO A 63 -21.83 5.83 2.50
N ARG A 64 -21.33 6.94 3.03
CA ARG A 64 -22.17 8.03 3.54
C ARG A 64 -22.56 8.94 2.40
N PHE A 65 -23.72 8.68 1.83
CA PHE A 65 -24.43 9.63 0.99
C PHE A 65 -25.67 10.12 1.73
N PRO A 66 -25.91 11.44 1.80
CA PRO A 66 -27.22 11.92 2.23
C PRO A 66 -28.26 11.38 1.25
N ALA A 67 -29.33 10.76 1.77
CA ALA A 67 -30.46 10.34 0.95
C ALA A 67 -30.99 11.55 0.15
N GLY A 68 -31.01 11.46 -1.18
CA GLY A 68 -31.45 12.54 -2.06
C GLY A 68 -30.38 13.55 -2.51
N ALA A 69 -29.11 13.40 -2.11
CA ALA A 69 -28.00 14.26 -2.55
C ALA A 69 -27.34 13.84 -3.88
N GLY A 70 -27.87 12.82 -4.56
CA GLY A 70 -27.47 12.52 -5.93
C GLY A 70 -27.91 13.65 -6.85
N PHE A 71 -27.02 14.59 -7.14
CA PHE A 71 -27.24 15.53 -8.23
C PHE A 71 -26.98 14.83 -9.57
N GLU A 72 -27.71 15.22 -10.61
CA GLU A 72 -27.48 14.71 -11.96
C GLU A 72 -26.01 14.87 -12.36
N GLY A 73 -25.40 13.78 -12.85
CA GLY A 73 -24.01 13.79 -13.30
C GLY A 73 -22.94 13.72 -12.20
N LEU A 74 -23.31 13.46 -10.93
CA LEU A 74 -22.36 13.20 -9.85
C LEU A 74 -21.60 11.89 -10.10
N ARG A 75 -20.28 11.98 -10.23
CA ARG A 75 -19.38 10.82 -10.27
C ARG A 75 -18.92 10.49 -8.85
N SER A 76 -19.00 9.24 -8.44
CA SER A 76 -18.55 8.84 -7.11
C SER A 76 -17.57 7.67 -7.13
N LEU A 77 -16.65 7.69 -6.16
CA LEU A 77 -15.76 6.59 -5.84
C LEU A 77 -15.82 6.35 -4.33
N PHE A 78 -16.18 5.15 -3.92
CA PHE A 78 -16.12 4.71 -2.53
C PHE A 78 -14.95 3.76 -2.32
N VAL A 79 -14.14 4.05 -1.31
CA VAL A 79 -13.05 3.20 -0.82
C VAL A 79 -13.34 2.85 0.64
N PRO A 80 -13.70 1.58 0.93
CA PRO A 80 -13.97 1.15 2.30
C PRO A 80 -12.66 1.14 3.10
N ALA A 81 -12.57 1.98 4.12
CA ALA A 81 -11.37 2.10 4.96
C ALA A 81 -11.70 2.56 6.38
N LEU A 82 -11.19 1.84 7.38
CA LEU A 82 -11.15 2.29 8.76
C LEU A 82 -9.98 3.25 8.96
N ASP A 83 -10.06 4.08 9.99
CA ASP A 83 -8.96 4.98 10.37
C ASP A 83 -8.00 4.29 11.35
N GLN A 84 -7.38 3.21 10.90
CA GLN A 84 -6.50 2.38 11.73
C GLN A 84 -5.20 2.09 10.97
N PRO A 85 -4.03 2.03 11.66
CA PRO A 85 -2.73 1.80 11.02
C PRO A 85 -2.66 0.52 10.17
N GLU A 86 -3.43 -0.50 10.53
CA GLU A 86 -3.46 -1.80 9.85
C GLU A 86 -4.21 -1.73 8.52
N THR A 87 -5.06 -0.71 8.31
CA THR A 87 -5.87 -0.57 7.10
C THR A 87 -4.99 -0.38 5.86
N ASP A 88 -5.18 -1.23 4.85
CA ASP A 88 -4.50 -1.14 3.55
C ASP A 88 -5.17 -0.06 2.69
N LEU A 89 -4.60 1.15 2.71
CA LEU A 89 -4.98 2.25 1.83
C LEU A 89 -4.07 2.31 0.59
N LEU A 90 -2.81 1.84 0.71
CA LEU A 90 -1.81 1.80 -0.35
C LEU A 90 -2.36 1.16 -1.62
N SER A 91 -3.01 0.00 -1.49
CA SER A 91 -3.57 -0.75 -2.63
C SER A 91 -4.69 -0.01 -3.37
N HIS A 92 -5.19 1.10 -2.84
CA HIS A 92 -6.25 1.91 -3.44
C HIS A 92 -5.75 3.25 -4.01
N LEU A 93 -4.52 3.66 -3.69
CA LEU A 93 -4.05 5.02 -3.98
C LEU A 93 -4.08 5.36 -5.47
N ASP A 94 -3.61 4.49 -6.36
CA ASP A 94 -3.62 4.78 -7.79
C ASP A 94 -5.03 4.97 -8.35
N ARG A 95 -5.99 4.15 -7.89
CA ARG A 95 -7.41 4.30 -8.26
C ARG A 95 -7.97 5.63 -7.76
N CYS A 96 -7.63 6.03 -6.53
CA CYS A 96 -8.04 7.30 -5.96
C CYS A 96 -7.44 8.50 -6.72
N VAL A 97 -6.13 8.46 -6.96
CA VAL A 97 -5.39 9.52 -7.65
C VAL A 97 -5.89 9.66 -9.10
N ALA A 98 -6.13 8.55 -9.80
CA ALA A 98 -6.71 8.56 -11.14
C ALA A 98 -8.11 9.16 -11.16
N PHE A 99 -8.97 8.83 -10.19
CA PHE A 99 -10.31 9.41 -10.06
C PHE A 99 -10.25 10.95 -9.90
N ILE A 100 -9.39 11.43 -9.00
CA ILE A 100 -9.22 12.87 -8.76
C ILE A 100 -8.69 13.55 -10.02
N GLY A 101 -7.61 13.02 -10.61
CA GLY A 101 -6.98 13.59 -11.80
C GLY A 101 -7.90 13.66 -13.00
N GLN A 102 -8.64 12.58 -13.28
CA GLN A 102 -9.60 12.55 -14.38
C GLN A 102 -10.73 13.56 -14.18
N ALA A 103 -11.29 13.65 -12.97
CA ALA A 103 -12.36 14.60 -12.69
C ALA A 103 -11.90 16.06 -12.82
N LEU A 104 -10.70 16.39 -12.32
CA LEU A 104 -10.12 17.72 -12.48
C LEU A 104 -9.83 18.06 -13.95
N ALA A 105 -9.33 17.10 -14.74
CA ALA A 105 -9.08 17.27 -16.17
C ALA A 105 -10.38 17.51 -16.97
N GLU A 106 -11.51 16.97 -16.50
CA GLU A 106 -12.85 17.24 -17.04
C GLU A 106 -13.44 18.58 -16.54
N GLY A 107 -12.70 19.37 -15.76
CA GLY A 107 -13.16 20.65 -15.22
C GLY A 107 -14.16 20.52 -14.06
N ARG A 108 -14.25 19.34 -13.43
CA ARG A 108 -15.16 19.08 -12.31
C ARG A 108 -14.53 19.48 -10.98
N GLY A 109 -15.34 20.04 -10.08
CA GLY A 109 -14.97 20.11 -8.67
C GLY A 109 -14.98 18.71 -8.04
N VAL A 110 -13.93 18.39 -7.29
CA VAL A 110 -13.72 17.11 -6.61
C VAL A 110 -13.69 17.33 -5.09
N LEU A 111 -14.51 16.58 -4.35
CA LEU A 111 -14.40 16.48 -2.90
C LEU A 111 -13.84 15.11 -2.51
N VAL A 112 -12.74 15.11 -1.78
CA VAL A 112 -12.20 13.92 -1.09
C VAL A 112 -12.56 14.03 0.39
N HIS A 113 -13.34 13.08 0.91
CA HIS A 113 -13.77 13.13 2.32
C HIS A 113 -13.69 11.79 3.04
N CYS A 114 -13.63 11.87 4.36
CA CYS A 114 -13.81 10.75 5.28
C CYS A 114 -14.74 11.19 6.42
N HIS A 115 -14.67 10.53 7.58
CA HIS A 115 -15.47 10.91 8.74
C HIS A 115 -15.09 12.30 9.30
N ALA A 116 -13.82 12.49 9.67
CA ALA A 116 -13.34 13.70 10.34
C ALA A 116 -12.66 14.71 9.41
N GLY A 117 -12.22 14.28 8.22
CA GLY A 117 -11.40 15.11 7.34
C GLY A 117 -9.97 15.32 7.84
N VAL A 118 -9.45 14.41 8.67
CA VAL A 118 -8.16 14.58 9.38
C VAL A 118 -7.10 13.55 8.95
N SER A 119 -7.49 12.31 8.63
CA SER A 119 -6.56 11.21 8.40
C SER A 119 -6.76 10.53 7.03
N ARG A 120 -7.79 9.70 6.85
CA ARG A 120 -8.04 8.95 5.59
C ARG A 120 -8.08 9.82 4.32
N SER A 121 -8.89 10.88 4.32
CA SER A 121 -8.97 11.81 3.18
C SER A 121 -7.69 12.62 2.99
N VAL A 122 -7.04 13.00 4.09
CA VAL A 122 -5.72 13.66 4.10
C VAL A 122 -4.67 12.77 3.45
N ALA A 123 -4.63 11.48 3.76
CA ALA A 123 -3.70 10.52 3.15
C ALA A 123 -3.92 10.40 1.62
N VAL A 124 -5.16 10.30 1.16
CA VAL A 124 -5.48 10.24 -0.28
C VAL A 124 -5.12 11.53 -1.00
N VAL A 125 -5.43 12.70 -0.43
CA VAL A 125 -5.04 13.98 -1.02
C VAL A 125 -3.51 14.11 -1.04
N THR A 126 -2.82 13.71 0.02
CA THR A 126 -1.35 13.69 0.06
C THR A 126 -0.78 12.81 -1.06
N ALA A 127 -1.30 11.60 -1.28
CA ALA A 127 -0.90 10.73 -2.39
C ALA A 127 -1.10 11.39 -3.76
N PHE A 128 -2.22 12.09 -3.94
CA PHE A 128 -2.48 12.84 -5.17
C PHE A 128 -1.45 13.95 -5.40
N MET A 129 -1.11 14.72 -4.36
CA MET A 129 -0.06 15.74 -4.43
C MET A 129 1.31 15.11 -4.73
N MET A 130 1.66 14.00 -4.08
CA MET A 130 2.91 13.27 -4.33
C MET A 130 3.03 12.84 -5.80
N LYS A 131 2.00 12.21 -6.37
CA LYS A 131 2.03 11.71 -7.75
C LYS A 131 1.98 12.82 -8.80
N THR A 132 1.20 13.87 -8.57
CA THR A 132 1.04 14.95 -9.57
C THR A 132 2.20 15.93 -9.57
N ASP A 133 2.76 16.22 -8.39
CA ASP A 133 3.81 17.22 -8.22
C ASP A 133 5.20 16.57 -8.05
N GLN A 134 5.28 15.23 -8.13
CA GLN A 134 6.50 14.42 -7.96
C GLN A 134 7.26 14.74 -6.66
N LEU A 135 6.50 14.87 -5.57
CA LEU A 135 7.01 15.20 -4.24
C LEU A 135 7.28 13.94 -3.41
N SER A 136 8.21 14.06 -2.46
CA SER A 136 8.31 13.10 -1.35
C SER A 136 7.08 13.19 -0.45
N PHE A 137 6.87 12.15 0.37
CA PHE A 137 5.81 12.16 1.37
C PHE A 137 5.90 13.38 2.30
N GLU A 138 7.09 13.65 2.85
CA GLU A 138 7.31 14.74 3.81
C GLU A 138 6.91 16.08 3.19
N LYS A 139 7.35 16.33 1.95
CA LYS A 139 7.08 17.61 1.30
C LYS A 139 5.61 17.79 0.92
N ALA A 140 4.97 16.74 0.41
CA ALA A 140 3.55 16.78 0.07
C ALA A 140 2.69 17.00 1.33
N TYR A 141 3.02 16.31 2.43
CA TYR A 141 2.28 16.40 3.67
C TYR A 141 2.48 17.75 4.38
N GLU A 142 3.71 18.27 4.43
CA GLU A 142 3.99 19.62 4.92
C GLU A 142 3.18 20.66 4.15
N ASN A 143 3.21 20.60 2.81
CA ASN A 143 2.44 21.51 1.97
C ASN A 143 0.93 21.43 2.30
N LEU A 144 0.38 20.22 2.48
CA LEU A 144 -1.02 20.06 2.87
C LEU A 144 -1.31 20.63 4.26
N GLN A 145 -0.39 20.48 5.22
CA GLN A 145 -0.53 21.03 6.57
C GLN A 145 -0.48 22.56 6.62
N THR A 146 0.20 23.21 5.67
CA THR A 146 0.13 24.69 5.55
C THR A 146 -1.27 25.18 5.19
N ILE A 147 -2.04 24.36 4.47
CA ILE A 147 -3.42 24.66 4.06
C ILE A 147 -4.39 24.18 5.15
N LYS A 148 -4.14 23.00 5.72
CA LYS A 148 -4.94 22.36 6.76
C LYS A 148 -4.10 21.99 7.99
N PRO A 149 -3.95 22.91 8.97
CA PRO A 149 -3.13 22.66 10.16
C PRO A 149 -3.59 21.49 11.02
N GLU A 150 -4.89 21.13 10.98
CA GLU A 150 -5.42 20.00 11.75
C GLU A 150 -5.21 18.64 11.06
N ALA A 151 -4.59 18.60 9.87
CA ALA A 151 -4.30 17.36 9.16
C ALA A 151 -3.32 16.51 9.98
N ARG A 152 -3.77 15.29 10.33
CA ARG A 152 -3.04 14.35 11.19
C ARG A 152 -3.44 12.92 10.84
N MET A 153 -2.83 12.36 9.79
CA MET A 153 -3.04 10.96 9.45
C MET A 153 -2.40 10.02 10.48
N ASN A 154 -2.89 8.78 10.57
CA ASN A 154 -2.27 7.78 11.44
C ASN A 154 -0.93 7.29 10.89
N GLU A 155 -0.08 6.72 11.75
CA GLU A 155 1.28 6.30 11.38
C GLU A 155 1.32 5.22 10.29
N GLY A 156 0.31 4.36 10.20
CA GLY A 156 0.23 3.34 9.16
C GLY A 156 0.02 3.94 7.78
N PHE A 157 -0.76 5.02 7.66
CA PHE A 157 -0.92 5.75 6.40
C PHE A 157 0.35 6.52 6.03
N GLU A 158 1.07 7.10 7.00
CA GLU A 158 2.37 7.74 6.73
C GLU A 158 3.37 6.72 6.16
N GLN A 159 3.47 5.54 6.76
CA GLN A 159 4.34 4.47 6.27
C GLN A 159 3.95 4.00 4.87
N GLN A 160 2.64 3.89 4.59
CA GLN A 160 2.13 3.52 3.28
C GLN A 160 2.46 4.57 2.21
N LEU A 161 2.38 5.87 2.52
CA LEU A 161 2.77 6.92 1.58
C LEU A 161 4.28 6.98 1.36
N LYS A 162 5.10 6.76 2.39
CA LYS A 162 6.55 6.60 2.22
C LYS A 162 6.87 5.42 1.30
N LEU A 163 6.15 4.31 1.45
CA LEU A 163 6.29 3.15 0.57
C LEU A 163 5.84 3.47 -0.86
N TYR A 164 4.73 4.18 -1.02
CA TYR A 164 4.26 4.67 -2.31
C TYR A 164 5.32 5.51 -3.02
N HIS A 165 6.02 6.38 -2.29
CA HIS A 165 7.14 7.17 -2.83
C HIS A 165 8.31 6.29 -3.27
N VAL A 166 8.70 5.29 -2.45
CA VAL A 166 9.76 4.32 -2.80
C VAL A 166 9.41 3.52 -4.06
N MET A 167 8.12 3.24 -4.28
CA MET A 167 7.62 2.60 -5.50
C MET A 167 7.43 3.56 -6.68
N GLY A 168 7.92 4.81 -6.58
CA GLY A 168 7.85 5.79 -7.66
C GLY A 168 6.49 6.49 -7.79
N ASN A 169 5.73 6.58 -6.70
CA ASN A 169 4.35 7.09 -6.68
C ASN A 169 3.40 6.27 -7.58
N GLU A 170 3.63 4.96 -7.65
CA GLU A 170 2.81 4.00 -8.39
C GLU A 170 2.72 2.68 -7.61
N VAL A 171 1.58 2.00 -7.70
CA VAL A 171 1.36 0.69 -7.10
C VAL A 171 1.56 -0.39 -8.15
N ASP A 172 2.82 -0.73 -8.42
CA ASP A 172 3.14 -1.91 -9.22
C ASP A 172 2.95 -3.18 -8.38
N THR A 173 1.85 -3.88 -8.66
CA THR A 173 1.48 -5.12 -7.96
C THR A 173 2.42 -6.29 -8.25
N SER A 174 3.24 -6.20 -9.31
CA SER A 174 4.24 -7.19 -9.65
C SER A 174 5.57 -6.98 -8.91
N SER A 175 5.78 -5.79 -8.33
CA SER A 175 7.02 -5.45 -7.64
C SER A 175 7.22 -6.26 -6.36
N ALA A 176 8.47 -6.63 -6.08
CA ALA A 176 8.84 -7.33 -4.84
C ALA A 176 8.45 -6.52 -3.59
N ILE A 177 8.53 -5.19 -3.67
CA ILE A 177 8.19 -4.27 -2.58
C ILE A 177 6.71 -4.38 -2.22
N TYR A 178 5.83 -4.30 -3.22
CA TYR A 178 4.38 -4.39 -2.99
C TYR A 178 3.96 -5.79 -2.51
N LYS A 179 4.54 -6.84 -3.09
CA LYS A 179 4.28 -8.23 -2.64
C LYS A 179 4.66 -8.43 -1.19
N GLN A 180 5.83 -7.94 -0.77
CA GLN A 180 6.25 -7.99 0.63
C GLN A 180 5.29 -7.22 1.55
N TYR A 181 4.86 -6.02 1.15
CA TYR A 181 3.87 -5.23 1.88
C TYR A 181 2.54 -5.98 2.05
N ARG A 182 2.02 -6.57 0.97
CA ARG A 182 0.77 -7.33 1.01
C ARG A 182 0.85 -8.55 1.91
N LEU A 183 1.99 -9.23 1.93
CA LEU A 183 2.22 -10.36 2.83
C LEU A 183 2.20 -9.93 4.30
N GLN A 184 2.80 -8.78 4.64
CA GLN A 184 2.73 -8.23 5.99
C GLN A 184 1.29 -7.85 6.38
N LYS A 185 0.55 -7.21 5.47
CA LYS A 185 -0.86 -6.87 5.70
C LYS A 185 -1.75 -8.09 5.95
N VAL A 186 -1.43 -9.23 5.32
CA VAL A 186 -2.12 -10.49 5.61
C VAL A 186 -1.85 -10.98 7.03
N THR A 187 -0.60 -10.90 7.51
CA THR A 187 -0.29 -11.33 8.89
C THR A 187 -0.99 -10.46 9.95
N GLU A 188 -1.19 -9.18 9.67
CA GLU A 188 -1.96 -8.27 10.55
C GLU A 188 -3.45 -8.61 10.54
N LYS A 189 -4.01 -8.91 9.37
CA LYS A 189 -5.45 -9.14 9.19
C LYS A 189 -5.92 -10.54 9.57
N TYR A 190 -5.06 -11.55 9.41
CA TYR A 190 -5.39 -12.97 9.62
C TYR A 190 -4.39 -13.60 10.61
N PRO A 191 -4.40 -13.22 11.90
CA PRO A 191 -3.41 -13.66 12.87
C PRO A 191 -3.41 -15.18 13.11
N GLU A 192 -4.56 -15.84 12.93
CA GLU A 192 -4.67 -17.30 13.07
C GLU A 192 -4.27 -18.06 11.80
N LEU A 193 -4.11 -17.37 10.66
CA LEU A 193 -3.72 -17.95 9.37
C LEU A 193 -4.60 -19.12 8.89
N GLN A 194 -5.83 -19.25 9.39
CA GLN A 194 -6.74 -20.34 9.02
C GLN A 194 -7.46 -20.10 7.69
N ASN A 195 -7.64 -18.84 7.29
CA ASN A 195 -8.43 -18.43 6.12
C ASN A 195 -7.68 -17.38 5.30
N LEU A 196 -6.56 -17.79 4.70
CA LEU A 196 -5.75 -16.91 3.86
C LEU A 196 -6.46 -16.63 2.52
N PRO A 197 -6.44 -15.38 2.02
CA PRO A 197 -7.08 -15.06 0.75
C PRO A 197 -6.34 -15.72 -0.41
N GLN A 198 -7.08 -16.25 -1.41
CA GLN A 198 -6.48 -16.93 -2.57
C GLN A 198 -5.53 -16.02 -3.36
N GLU A 199 -5.82 -14.72 -3.40
CA GLU A 199 -5.02 -13.67 -4.04
C GLU A 199 -3.60 -13.53 -3.45
N LEU A 200 -3.36 -14.10 -2.27
CA LEU A 200 -2.04 -14.12 -1.64
C LEU A 200 -1.06 -15.04 -2.36
N PHE A 201 -1.57 -16.06 -3.03
CA PHE A 201 -0.77 -17.13 -3.58
C PHE A 201 -0.50 -16.89 -5.05
N ALA A 202 0.79 -16.90 -5.43
CA ALA A 202 1.17 -17.02 -6.81
C ALA A 202 0.64 -18.34 -7.41
N VAL A 203 0.25 -18.28 -8.68
CA VAL A 203 -0.30 -19.44 -9.38
C VAL A 203 0.73 -20.56 -9.47
N ASP A 204 0.30 -21.80 -9.19
CA ASP A 204 1.17 -22.97 -9.35
C ASP A 204 1.67 -23.06 -10.80
N PRO A 205 2.99 -23.05 -11.06
CA PRO A 205 3.51 -23.07 -12.42
C PRO A 205 3.23 -24.38 -13.19
N THR A 206 2.63 -25.39 -12.55
CA THR A 206 2.18 -26.61 -13.22
C THR A 206 0.76 -26.52 -13.80
N THR A 207 -0.05 -25.53 -13.41
CA THR A 207 -1.45 -25.40 -13.86
C THR A 207 -1.62 -24.59 -15.14
N ILE A 208 -0.64 -23.77 -15.52
CA ILE A 208 -0.68 -22.92 -16.72
C ILE A 208 0.53 -23.20 -17.61
N SER A 209 0.30 -23.71 -18.82
CA SER A 209 1.34 -24.01 -19.81
C SER A 209 1.76 -22.80 -20.68
N GLN A 210 1.03 -21.68 -20.58
CA GLN A 210 1.32 -20.46 -21.34
C GLN A 210 2.09 -19.48 -20.45
N GLY A 211 3.40 -19.71 -20.33
CA GLY A 211 4.31 -18.74 -19.71
C GLY A 211 4.43 -17.47 -20.57
N LEU A 212 4.57 -16.33 -19.90
CA LEU A 212 5.08 -15.11 -20.53
C LEU A 212 6.44 -15.43 -21.17
N LYS A 213 6.68 -14.86 -22.36
CA LYS A 213 7.99 -15.00 -23.04
C LYS A 213 9.09 -14.54 -22.07
N ASP A 214 10.14 -15.36 -21.94
CA ASP A 214 11.35 -15.10 -21.17
C ASP A 214 11.27 -15.24 -19.64
N GLU A 215 10.18 -15.78 -19.09
CA GLU A 215 10.10 -16.04 -17.65
C GLU A 215 10.94 -17.26 -17.23
N ILE A 216 11.71 -17.08 -16.15
CA ILE A 216 12.57 -18.12 -15.57
C ILE A 216 11.75 -19.01 -14.64
N LEU A 217 11.89 -20.32 -14.81
CA LEU A 217 11.16 -21.32 -14.04
C LEU A 217 12.08 -22.10 -13.11
N TYR A 218 11.73 -22.17 -11.83
CA TYR A 218 12.49 -22.89 -10.81
C TYR A 218 11.87 -24.26 -10.57
N LYS A 219 12.66 -25.31 -10.76
CA LYS A 219 12.22 -26.71 -10.67
C LYS A 219 12.92 -27.44 -9.53
N CYS A 220 12.22 -28.36 -8.88
CA CYS A 220 12.81 -29.23 -7.86
C CYS A 220 13.97 -30.04 -8.45
N ARG A 221 15.17 -29.97 -7.85
CA ARG A 221 16.35 -30.68 -8.34
C ARG A 221 16.22 -32.21 -8.32
N LYS A 222 15.40 -32.77 -7.42
CA LYS A 222 15.19 -34.22 -7.28
C LYS A 222 14.24 -34.79 -8.34
N CYS A 223 13.11 -34.11 -8.61
CA CYS A 223 12.02 -34.68 -9.43
C CYS A 223 11.60 -33.82 -10.62
N ARG A 224 12.27 -32.68 -10.80
CA ARG A 224 12.05 -31.67 -11.85
C ARG A 224 10.64 -31.08 -11.92
N ARG A 225 9.82 -31.24 -10.87
CA ARG A 225 8.53 -30.52 -10.75
C ARG A 225 8.79 -29.02 -10.68
N SER A 226 8.07 -28.24 -11.47
CA SER A 226 8.03 -26.77 -11.38
C SER A 226 7.48 -26.31 -10.03
N LEU A 227 8.15 -25.35 -9.40
CA LEU A 227 7.83 -24.89 -8.04
C LEU A 227 7.41 -23.42 -8.03
N PHE A 228 8.18 -22.52 -8.65
CA PHE A 228 7.87 -21.09 -8.69
C PHE A 228 8.54 -20.43 -9.90
N ARG A 229 8.17 -19.18 -10.18
CA ARG A 229 8.70 -18.36 -11.29
C ARG A 229 9.65 -17.29 -10.77
N SER A 230 10.44 -16.68 -11.64
CA SER A 230 11.23 -15.49 -11.27
C SER A 230 10.37 -14.35 -10.73
N SER A 231 9.16 -14.18 -11.26
CA SER A 231 8.20 -13.19 -10.75
C SER A 231 7.81 -13.42 -9.29
N SER A 232 7.94 -14.64 -8.77
CA SER A 232 7.64 -14.95 -7.37
C SER A 232 8.76 -14.54 -6.40
N ILE A 233 9.94 -14.15 -6.88
CA ILE A 233 11.08 -13.82 -6.03
C ILE A 233 10.92 -12.44 -5.40
N LEU A 234 11.15 -12.37 -4.09
CA LEU A 234 11.17 -11.16 -3.28
C LEU A 234 12.62 -10.74 -3.05
N ASP A 235 13.13 -9.93 -3.97
CA ASP A 235 14.50 -9.41 -3.88
C ASP A 235 14.68 -8.49 -2.66
N HIS A 236 15.89 -8.50 -2.11
CA HIS A 236 16.25 -7.66 -0.98
C HIS A 236 17.71 -7.21 -1.05
N ASN A 237 17.97 -6.02 -0.51
CA ASN A 237 19.32 -5.50 -0.34
C ASN A 237 20.03 -6.21 0.82
N GLU A 238 21.37 -6.29 0.74
CA GLU A 238 22.17 -6.88 1.81
C GLU A 238 21.88 -6.21 3.16
N GLY A 239 21.77 -7.03 4.20
CA GLY A 239 21.59 -6.52 5.55
C GLY A 239 22.91 -6.13 6.18
N SER A 240 22.83 -5.27 7.19
CA SER A 240 23.96 -4.93 8.06
C SER A 240 24.51 -6.16 8.80
N GLY A 241 23.73 -7.25 8.87
CA GLY A 241 24.08 -8.53 9.49
C GLY A 241 24.28 -8.46 11.00
N PRO A 242 24.28 -9.60 11.71
CA PRO A 242 24.76 -9.63 13.09
C PRO A 242 26.28 -9.45 13.05
N ILE A 243 26.81 -8.53 13.87
CA ILE A 243 28.27 -8.28 14.00
C ILE A 243 29.03 -9.58 14.32
N ALA A 244 28.36 -10.55 14.96
CA ALA A 244 28.88 -11.86 15.32
C ALA A 244 29.33 -12.77 14.15
N PHE A 245 28.91 -12.50 12.91
CA PHE A 245 29.31 -13.27 11.72
C PHE A 245 30.25 -12.51 10.77
N ALA A 246 30.75 -11.34 11.17
CA ALA A 246 31.66 -10.53 10.37
C ALA A 246 32.95 -11.28 9.96
N HIS A 247 33.41 -12.23 10.79
CA HIS A 247 34.61 -13.03 10.52
C HIS A 247 34.49 -14.02 9.34
N LYS A 248 33.30 -14.22 8.76
CA LYS A 248 33.12 -15.01 7.52
C LYS A 248 33.03 -14.16 6.25
N ARG A 249 33.04 -12.83 6.36
CA ARG A 249 33.12 -11.93 5.21
C ARG A 249 34.59 -11.74 4.84
N THR A 250 35.09 -12.53 3.91
CA THR A 250 36.39 -12.25 3.27
C THR A 250 36.29 -10.88 2.57
N PRO A 251 37.19 -9.93 2.85
CA PRO A 251 37.13 -8.61 2.25
C PRO A 251 37.72 -8.71 0.83
N SER A 252 36.86 -8.77 -0.19
CA SER A 252 37.30 -8.54 -1.56
C SER A 252 36.96 -7.11 -1.94
N PHE A 253 38.00 -6.37 -2.31
CA PHE A 253 38.02 -4.96 -2.63
C PHE A 253 37.14 -4.59 -3.84
N MET A 254 36.55 -3.40 -3.70
CA MET A 254 35.86 -2.49 -4.65
C MET A 254 36.04 -2.72 -6.16
N LEU A 255 34.94 -2.75 -6.93
CA LEU A 255 34.33 -1.61 -7.67
C LEU A 255 33.37 -2.15 -8.76
N THR A 256 32.32 -1.37 -9.08
CA THR A 256 31.40 -1.44 -10.24
C THR A 256 30.08 -2.24 -10.12
N THR A 257 28.98 -1.47 -10.21
CA THR A 257 27.67 -1.78 -10.81
C THR A 257 26.98 -3.12 -10.48
N GLY A 258 25.92 -3.05 -9.66
CA GLY A 258 24.76 -3.95 -9.76
C GLY A 258 25.04 -5.45 -9.61
N THR A 259 25.69 -5.87 -8.54
CA THR A 259 25.93 -7.30 -8.27
C THR A 259 24.93 -7.83 -7.25
N GLN A 260 24.08 -8.76 -7.71
CA GLN A 260 23.23 -9.61 -6.88
C GLN A 260 24.04 -10.13 -5.68
N SER A 261 23.58 -9.79 -4.48
CA SER A 261 24.07 -10.39 -3.24
C SER A 261 24.01 -11.92 -3.35
N GLN A 262 25.11 -12.62 -3.03
CA GLN A 262 25.20 -14.08 -3.16
C GLN A 262 24.46 -14.78 -2.01
N CYS A 263 23.17 -14.47 -1.82
CA CYS A 263 22.31 -15.16 -0.87
C CYS A 263 22.24 -16.66 -1.21
N THR A 264 22.23 -17.53 -0.20
CA THR A 264 22.16 -18.99 -0.40
C THR A 264 20.75 -19.49 -0.70
N SER A 265 19.75 -18.62 -0.56
CA SER A 265 18.34 -18.92 -0.72
C SER A 265 17.62 -17.85 -1.53
N TYR A 266 16.52 -18.25 -2.17
CA TYR A 266 15.50 -17.36 -2.69
C TYR A 266 14.45 -17.15 -1.59
N PHE A 267 14.01 -15.91 -1.41
CA PHE A 267 12.78 -15.60 -0.69
C PHE A 267 11.71 -15.36 -1.72
N ILE A 268 10.55 -15.97 -1.55
CA ILE A 268 9.48 -15.90 -2.54
C ILE A 268 8.15 -15.53 -1.90
N GLU A 269 7.21 -15.05 -2.69
CA GLU A 269 5.80 -15.06 -2.30
C GLU A 269 5.28 -16.50 -2.22
N PRO A 270 4.28 -16.79 -1.36
CA PRO A 270 3.64 -18.10 -1.30
C PRO A 270 3.11 -18.51 -2.67
N VAL A 271 3.27 -19.78 -3.02
CA VAL A 271 2.69 -20.36 -4.24
C VAL A 271 1.55 -21.29 -3.85
N GLN A 272 0.52 -21.42 -4.67
CA GLN A 272 -0.68 -22.23 -4.38
C GLN A 272 -0.38 -23.65 -3.86
N TRP A 273 0.65 -24.33 -4.35
CA TRP A 273 1.01 -25.67 -3.84
C TRP A 273 1.47 -25.68 -2.38
N MET A 274 1.82 -24.53 -1.80
CA MET A 274 2.21 -24.37 -0.41
C MET A 274 1.01 -24.21 0.53
N GLU A 275 -0.18 -23.86 0.03
CA GLU A 275 -1.34 -23.42 0.81
C GLU A 275 -1.63 -24.35 2.00
N SER A 276 -1.80 -25.65 1.76
CA SER A 276 -2.10 -26.63 2.82
C SER A 276 -1.02 -26.74 3.90
N THR A 277 0.22 -26.37 3.60
CA THR A 277 1.35 -26.38 4.55
C THR A 277 1.41 -25.11 5.38
N LEU A 278 0.80 -24.02 4.91
CA LEU A 278 0.87 -22.70 5.55
C LEU A 278 -0.33 -22.40 6.46
N LEU A 279 -1.47 -23.08 6.25
CA LEU A 279 -2.69 -22.81 7.00
C LEU A 279 -2.56 -23.20 8.47
N GLY A 280 -2.91 -22.27 9.36
CA GLY A 280 -2.98 -22.49 10.80
C GLY A 280 -1.63 -22.68 11.51
N VAL A 281 -0.51 -22.44 10.82
CA VAL A 281 0.85 -22.64 11.37
C VAL A 281 1.75 -21.42 11.11
N ILE A 282 2.58 -21.09 12.11
CA ILE A 282 3.46 -19.91 12.10
C ILE A 282 4.76 -20.16 11.34
N ASP A 283 5.32 -21.36 11.45
CA ASP A 283 6.57 -21.74 10.83
C ASP A 283 6.55 -23.23 10.47
N GLY A 284 7.45 -23.61 9.57
CA GLY A 284 7.55 -25.01 9.15
C GLY A 284 8.47 -25.25 7.98
N GLN A 285 8.41 -26.47 7.47
CA GLN A 285 9.23 -26.92 6.35
C GLN A 285 8.47 -26.83 5.04
N LEU A 286 9.13 -26.37 3.98
CA LEU A 286 8.60 -26.44 2.63
C LEU A 286 9.10 -27.71 1.94
N LEU A 287 8.18 -28.62 1.64
CA LEU A 287 8.45 -29.89 0.97
C LEU A 287 7.99 -29.85 -0.49
N CYS A 288 8.73 -30.49 -1.38
CA CYS A 288 8.29 -30.62 -2.77
C CYS A 288 7.01 -31.48 -2.84
N PRO A 289 5.91 -30.98 -3.42
CA PRO A 289 4.62 -31.70 -3.41
C PRO A 289 4.61 -32.97 -4.28
N LYS A 290 5.63 -33.20 -5.12
CA LYS A 290 5.77 -34.42 -5.93
C LYS A 290 6.63 -35.51 -5.29
N CYS A 291 7.69 -35.14 -4.57
CA CYS A 291 8.71 -36.11 -4.13
C CYS A 291 9.13 -35.97 -2.66
N SER A 292 8.46 -35.08 -1.93
CA SER A 292 8.63 -34.77 -0.51
C SER A 292 10.06 -34.37 -0.10
N ALA A 293 10.92 -34.03 -1.06
CA ALA A 293 12.24 -33.50 -0.75
C ALA A 293 12.11 -32.13 -0.07
N LYS A 294 12.89 -31.91 1.00
CA LYS A 294 12.96 -30.61 1.68
C LYS A 294 13.57 -29.55 0.77
N LEU A 295 12.80 -28.49 0.50
CA LEU A 295 13.17 -27.37 -0.35
C LEU A 295 13.67 -26.17 0.47
N GLY A 296 13.11 -25.97 1.66
CA GLY A 296 13.47 -24.89 2.58
C GLY A 296 12.52 -24.81 3.78
N SER A 297 12.20 -23.59 4.21
CA SER A 297 11.40 -23.28 5.39
C SER A 297 10.52 -22.05 5.16
N PHE A 298 9.53 -21.85 6.02
CA PHE A 298 8.82 -20.59 6.12
C PHE A 298 8.68 -20.16 7.58
N ASN A 299 8.54 -18.86 7.80
CA ASN A 299 8.22 -18.25 9.08
C ASN A 299 7.44 -16.95 8.84
N TRP A 300 6.22 -16.88 9.38
CA TRP A 300 5.36 -15.71 9.23
C TRP A 300 5.88 -14.47 10.00
N TYR A 301 6.68 -14.64 11.06
CA TYR A 301 7.38 -13.54 11.74
C TYR A 301 8.73 -13.19 11.10
N GLY A 302 9.17 -14.01 10.15
CA GLY A 302 10.36 -13.77 9.35
C GLY A 302 11.58 -14.57 9.76
N GLU A 303 12.59 -14.52 8.89
CA GLU A 303 13.89 -15.17 9.09
C GLU A 303 15.01 -14.26 8.59
N GLN A 304 16.21 -14.45 9.14
CA GLN A 304 17.41 -13.77 8.68
C GLN A 304 18.01 -14.49 7.47
N CYS A 305 18.16 -13.78 6.35
CA CYS A 305 18.89 -14.25 5.19
C CYS A 305 20.40 -14.38 5.51
N SER A 306 21.11 -15.25 4.76
CA SER A 306 22.57 -15.39 4.83
C SER A 306 23.35 -14.09 4.57
N CYS A 307 22.76 -13.09 3.89
CA CYS A 307 23.35 -11.77 3.71
C CYS A 307 23.19 -10.86 4.95
N GLY A 308 22.46 -11.31 5.97
CA GLY A 308 22.19 -10.57 7.20
C GLY A 308 20.87 -9.79 7.22
N ARG A 309 20.14 -9.72 6.10
CA ARG A 309 18.85 -9.01 6.01
C ARG A 309 17.75 -9.82 6.69
N TRP A 310 16.94 -9.16 7.52
CA TRP A 310 15.71 -9.74 8.07
C TRP A 310 14.59 -9.64 7.05
N ILE A 311 13.90 -10.74 6.76
CA ILE A 311 12.80 -10.82 5.80
C ILE A 311 11.54 -11.25 6.55
N THR A 312 10.45 -10.47 6.48
CA THR A 312 9.19 -10.75 7.20
C THR A 312 7.96 -10.44 6.35
N PRO A 313 7.05 -11.42 6.14
CA PRO A 313 7.23 -12.86 6.40
C PRO A 313 8.28 -13.47 5.46
N ALA A 314 8.82 -14.64 5.83
CA ALA A 314 9.86 -15.33 5.08
C ALA A 314 9.36 -16.67 4.53
N PHE A 315 9.42 -16.86 3.21
CA PHE A 315 9.24 -18.15 2.55
C PHE A 315 10.51 -18.48 1.77
N GLN A 316 11.37 -19.27 2.40
CA GLN A 316 12.73 -19.50 1.97
C GLN A 316 12.84 -20.81 1.17
N ILE A 317 13.40 -20.73 -0.04
CA ILE A 317 13.79 -21.89 -0.85
C ILE A 317 15.30 -21.89 -1.07
N HIS A 318 15.98 -22.97 -0.70
CA HIS A 318 17.43 -23.07 -0.84
C HIS A 318 17.83 -23.22 -2.31
N LYS A 319 18.80 -22.41 -2.77
CA LYS A 319 19.26 -22.42 -4.18
C LYS A 319 19.76 -23.81 -4.60
N ASN A 320 20.42 -24.55 -3.71
CA ASN A 320 20.95 -25.89 -4.02
C ASN A 320 19.86 -26.99 -4.17
N ARG A 321 18.60 -26.70 -3.82
CA ARG A 321 17.45 -27.63 -3.92
C ARG A 321 16.64 -27.44 -5.21
N VAL A 322 16.93 -26.40 -5.99
CA VAL A 322 16.20 -26.07 -7.21
C VAL A 322 17.14 -25.84 -8.38
N ASP A 323 16.67 -26.12 -9.59
CA ASP A 323 17.34 -25.79 -10.84
C ASP A 323 16.62 -24.63 -11.51
N GLU A 324 17.39 -23.67 -12.01
CA GLU A 324 16.90 -22.56 -12.82
C GLU A 324 16.77 -22.99 -14.29
N MET A 325 15.58 -22.81 -14.89
CA MET A 325 15.31 -23.19 -16.27
C MET A 325 14.73 -21.99 -17.03
N LYS A 326 15.47 -21.50 -18.03
CA LYS A 326 14.95 -20.50 -18.98
C LYS A 326 14.02 -21.18 -19.97
N THR A 327 12.84 -20.60 -20.17
CA THR A 327 11.92 -21.06 -21.21
C THR A 327 12.43 -20.53 -22.56
N LEU A 328 13.10 -21.37 -23.34
CA LEU A 328 13.51 -21.00 -24.70
C LEU A 328 12.27 -20.97 -25.61
N PRO A 329 12.13 -19.99 -26.51
CA PRO A 329 11.08 -20.02 -27.52
C PRO A 329 11.24 -21.27 -28.39
N VAL A 330 10.14 -21.99 -28.59
CA VAL A 330 10.08 -23.11 -29.54
C VAL A 330 10.31 -22.53 -30.94
N LEU A 331 11.53 -22.68 -31.47
CA LEU A 331 11.80 -22.45 -32.88
C LEU A 331 10.92 -23.43 -33.67
N GLY A 332 9.99 -22.88 -34.45
CA GLY A 332 9.05 -23.64 -35.25
C GLY A 332 9.77 -24.69 -36.09
N SER A 333 9.31 -25.92 -36.00
CA SER A 333 9.68 -27.01 -36.90
C SER A 333 9.45 -26.56 -38.34
N GLN A 334 10.52 -26.20 -39.05
CA GLN A 334 10.44 -26.06 -40.50
C GLN A 334 10.19 -27.46 -41.06
N THR A 335 8.96 -27.69 -41.50
CA THR A 335 8.63 -28.82 -42.36
C THR A 335 9.50 -28.75 -43.61
N ARG A 336 10.50 -29.65 -43.69
CA ARG A 336 11.17 -29.98 -44.95
C ARG A 336 10.08 -30.46 -45.91
N LYS A 337 9.70 -29.61 -46.87
CA LYS A 337 9.04 -30.08 -48.09
C LYS A 337 10.10 -30.86 -48.88
N VAL A 338 9.84 -32.16 -49.06
CA VAL A 338 10.49 -33.00 -50.07
C VAL A 338 9.78 -32.77 -51.39
#